data_AF-A0A074X7P3-F1
#
_entry.id   AF-A0A074X7P3-F1
#
_cell.length_a   1.000
_cell.length_b   1.000
_cell.length_c   1.000
_cell.angle_alpha   90.00
_cell.angle_beta   90.00
_cell.angle_gamma   90.00
#
_symmetry.space_group_name_H-M   'P 1'
#
loop_
_entity.id
_entity.type
_entity.pdbx_description
1 polymer ?
#
loop_
_entity_poly.entity_id
_entity_poly.type
_entity_poly.pdbx_seq_one_letter_code
_entity_poly.pdbx_strand_id
1 'polypeptide(L)'
;RLSGFLATALLSTRSIAQTCLSYGVDFQTNGDYFQNISSTDPFTFASLFEGCSSDVANNILVDPNGDEYQCTDTPLQPDDIIQLSTCPMDKDQLWTGDWSVLVISNNGDADPIAYERDFYLSVGIPSTTTYTPTVTI
;
A
#
# COMPACT_ATOMS: atom_id res chain seq x y z
N ARG A 1 -46.78 -20.47 44.29
CA ARG A 1 -46.79 -20.98 42.89
C ARG A 1 -45.93 -20.03 42.08
N LEU A 2 -44.70 -20.45 41.74
CA LEU A 2 -43.72 -19.66 40.98
C LEU A 2 -44.05 -19.74 39.49
N SER A 3 -44.16 -18.61 38.80
CA SER A 3 -44.08 -18.53 37.34
C SER A 3 -42.89 -17.66 36.98
N GLY A 4 -41.91 -18.29 36.30
CA GLY A 4 -40.59 -17.75 36.02
C GLY A 4 -40.55 -16.79 34.83
N PHE A 5 -39.58 -15.90 34.88
CA PHE A 5 -39.14 -15.07 33.77
C PHE A 5 -38.14 -15.86 32.92
N LEU A 6 -38.43 -16.03 31.63
CA LEU A 6 -37.48 -16.56 30.66
C LEU A 6 -36.60 -15.41 30.16
N ALA A 7 -35.34 -15.37 30.60
CA ALA A 7 -34.32 -14.48 30.04
C ALA A 7 -33.56 -15.24 28.95
N THR A 8 -33.81 -14.92 27.68
CA THR A 8 -32.99 -15.37 26.55
C THR A 8 -31.69 -14.57 26.51
N ALA A 9 -30.59 -15.20 26.89
CA ALA A 9 -29.25 -14.65 26.73
C ALA A 9 -28.85 -14.72 25.24
N LEU A 10 -28.58 -13.57 24.63
CA LEU A 10 -27.95 -13.45 23.32
C LEU A 10 -26.47 -13.84 23.47
N LEU A 11 -26.07 -15.01 22.98
CA LEU A 11 -24.65 -15.33 22.82
C LEU A 11 -24.09 -14.44 21.72
N SER A 12 -23.34 -13.41 22.10
CA SER A 12 -22.49 -12.66 21.18
C SER A 12 -21.35 -13.57 20.76
N THR A 13 -21.45 -14.22 19.61
CA THR A 13 -20.31 -14.84 18.95
C THR A 13 -19.35 -13.73 18.59
N ARG A 14 -18.25 -13.57 19.34
CA ARG A 14 -17.11 -12.79 18.87
C ARG A 14 -16.61 -13.52 17.63
N SER A 15 -16.88 -13.00 16.44
CA SER A 15 -16.08 -13.39 15.27
C SER A 15 -14.62 -13.16 15.65
N ILE A 16 -13.75 -14.09 15.30
CA ILE A 16 -12.33 -13.76 15.22
C ILE A 16 -12.29 -12.70 14.13
N ALA A 17 -12.17 -11.42 14.50
CA ALA A 17 -12.05 -10.33 13.55
C ALA A 17 -10.81 -10.64 12.73
N GLN A 18 -11.01 -11.09 11.49
CA GLN A 18 -9.92 -11.23 10.56
C GLN A 18 -9.43 -9.82 10.28
N THR A 19 -8.21 -9.53 10.72
CA THR A 19 -7.62 -8.20 10.52
C THR A 19 -7.27 -8.10 9.04
N CYS A 20 -7.89 -7.13 8.34
CA CYS A 20 -7.51 -6.80 6.97
C CYS A 20 -6.16 -6.09 7.00
N LEU A 21 -5.15 -6.66 6.35
CA LEU A 21 -3.78 -6.18 6.33
C LEU A 21 -3.40 -5.68 4.94
N SER A 22 -2.54 -4.66 4.89
CA SER A 22 -1.95 -4.13 3.65
C SER A 22 -0.42 -4.14 3.76
N TYR A 23 0.24 -4.67 2.75
CA TYR A 23 1.71 -4.75 2.67
C TYR A 23 2.23 -4.05 1.42
N GLY A 24 3.29 -3.26 1.57
CA GLY A 24 4.02 -2.68 0.45
C GLY A 24 4.99 -3.67 -0.18
N VAL A 25 4.91 -3.86 -1.50
CA VAL A 25 5.79 -4.77 -2.23
C VAL A 25 7.07 -4.07 -2.70
N ASP A 26 6.93 -2.86 -3.24
CA ASP A 26 8.03 -2.06 -3.80
C ASP A 26 8.51 -0.98 -2.83
N PHE A 27 7.61 -0.27 -2.17
CA PHE A 27 7.91 0.76 -1.17
C PHE A 27 7.46 0.32 0.21
N GLN A 28 8.38 0.25 1.16
CA GLN A 28 8.11 -0.17 2.54
C GLN A 28 8.47 0.94 3.50
N THR A 29 7.81 0.97 4.66
CA THR A 29 8.08 1.96 5.70
C THR A 29 9.56 1.96 6.10
N ASN A 30 10.17 3.14 6.16
CA ASN A 30 11.61 3.38 6.37
C ASN A 30 12.54 2.82 5.28
N GLY A 31 12.02 2.49 4.10
CA GLY A 31 12.86 2.10 2.96
C GLY A 31 13.49 3.31 2.25
N ASP A 32 14.57 3.05 1.50
CA ASP A 32 15.25 4.03 0.64
C ASP A 32 15.33 3.44 -0.78
N TYR A 33 14.75 4.15 -1.74
CA TYR A 33 14.55 3.66 -3.10
C TYR A 33 15.03 4.67 -4.13
N PHE A 34 15.70 4.17 -5.18
CA PHE A 34 16.14 5.00 -6.29
C PHE A 34 15.05 5.15 -7.34
N GLN A 35 14.82 6.37 -7.83
CA GLN A 35 13.99 6.63 -9.01
C GLN A 35 14.81 7.26 -10.13
N ASN A 36 14.62 6.73 -11.34
CA ASN A 36 15.25 7.25 -12.53
C ASN A 36 14.49 8.47 -13.05
N ILE A 37 15.09 9.66 -12.91
CA ILE A 37 14.52 10.93 -13.39
C ILE A 37 14.43 11.03 -14.91
N SER A 38 15.04 10.11 -15.66
CA SER A 38 14.94 10.06 -17.12
C SER A 38 13.77 9.23 -17.64
N SER A 39 12.94 8.64 -16.75
CA SER A 39 11.79 7.82 -17.13
C SER A 39 10.52 8.66 -17.11
N THR A 40 9.83 8.70 -18.26
CA THR A 40 8.49 9.29 -18.37
C THR A 40 7.39 8.24 -18.16
N ASP A 41 7.72 7.11 -17.51
CA ASP A 41 6.69 6.12 -17.17
C ASP A 41 5.89 6.64 -15.97
N PRO A 42 4.58 6.34 -15.89
CA PRO A 42 3.77 6.69 -14.72
C PRO A 42 4.39 6.16 -13.43
N PHE A 43 4.35 6.96 -12.37
CA PHE A 43 4.69 6.47 -11.05
C PHE A 43 3.58 5.53 -10.57
N THR A 44 4.00 4.35 -10.10
CA THR A 44 3.10 3.33 -9.58
C THR A 44 3.67 2.78 -8.28
N PHE A 45 2.79 2.31 -7.40
CA PHE A 45 3.19 1.51 -6.25
C PHE A 45 2.37 0.23 -6.17
N ALA A 46 2.97 -0.80 -5.58
CA ALA A 46 2.40 -2.13 -5.46
C ALA A 46 2.03 -2.45 -4.01
N SER A 47 0.85 -3.04 -3.83
CA SER A 47 0.35 -3.50 -2.53
C SER A 47 -0.20 -4.91 -2.60
N LEU A 48 -0.11 -5.62 -1.48
CA LEU A 48 -0.78 -6.90 -1.21
C LEU A 48 -1.75 -6.70 -0.07
N PHE A 49 -2.91 -7.34 -0.18
CA PHE A 49 -3.94 -7.35 0.85
C PHE A 49 -4.14 -8.76 1.36
N GLU A 50 -4.44 -8.90 2.65
CA GLU A 50 -4.70 -10.20 3.28
C GLU A 50 -5.83 -10.06 4.28
N GLY A 51 -6.77 -10.99 4.22
CA GLY A 51 -7.84 -11.10 5.18
C GLY A 51 -8.95 -10.06 5.05
N CYS A 52 -9.02 -9.34 3.93
CA CYS A 52 -9.94 -8.25 3.69
C CYS A 52 -11.30 -8.70 3.12
N SER A 53 -12.32 -7.86 3.28
CA SER A 53 -13.61 -8.01 2.61
C SER A 53 -13.54 -7.47 1.18
N SER A 54 -14.56 -7.76 0.37
CA SER A 54 -14.66 -7.22 -0.98
C SER A 54 -14.94 -5.72 -0.93
N ASP A 55 -13.91 -4.93 -1.27
CA ASP A 55 -13.97 -3.47 -1.40
C ASP A 55 -12.77 -3.00 -2.24
N VAL A 56 -12.66 -1.69 -2.43
CA VAL A 56 -11.49 -1.02 -2.99
C VAL A 56 -10.83 -0.13 -1.94
N ALA A 57 -9.51 0.00 -2.04
CA ALA A 57 -8.74 0.99 -1.31
C ALA A 57 -8.59 2.27 -2.13
N ASN A 58 -8.85 3.39 -1.48
CA ASN A 58 -8.48 4.71 -1.93
C ASN A 58 -7.01 4.97 -1.61
N ASN A 59 -6.25 5.32 -2.65
CA ASN A 59 -4.80 5.36 -2.61
C ASN A 59 -4.29 6.79 -2.78
N ILE A 60 -3.47 7.27 -1.86
CA ILE A 60 -2.95 8.64 -1.89
C ILE A 60 -1.43 8.59 -1.79
N LEU A 61 -0.76 9.33 -2.67
CA LEU A 61 0.66 9.63 -2.58
C LEU A 61 0.82 11.01 -1.93
N VAL A 62 1.72 11.12 -0.97
CA VAL A 62 2.06 12.38 -0.29
C VAL A 62 3.51 12.71 -0.64
N ASP A 63 3.73 13.91 -1.13
CA ASP A 63 5.06 14.37 -1.50
C ASP A 63 5.85 14.98 -0.31
N PRO A 64 7.16 15.25 -0.47
CA PRO A 64 7.99 15.83 0.59
C PRO A 64 7.56 17.21 1.10
N ASN A 65 6.69 17.94 0.39
CA ASN A 65 6.10 19.19 0.87
C ASN A 65 4.79 18.98 1.63
N GLY A 66 4.25 17.76 1.60
CA GLY A 66 2.97 17.38 2.19
C GLY A 66 1.78 17.54 1.24
N ASP A 67 2.00 17.75 -0.07
CA ASP A 67 0.90 17.80 -1.03
C ASP A 67 0.42 16.37 -1.35
N GLU A 68 -0.91 16.21 -1.44
CA GLU A 68 -1.57 14.91 -1.63
C GLU A 68 -2.06 14.71 -3.07
N TYR A 69 -1.80 13.52 -3.61
CA TYR A 69 -2.16 13.13 -4.96
C TYR A 69 -2.97 11.83 -4.93
N GLN A 70 -4.22 11.91 -5.38
CA GLN A 70 -5.09 10.75 -5.52
C GLN A 70 -4.58 9.84 -6.66
N CYS A 71 -4.17 8.63 -6.31
CA CYS A 71 -3.79 7.58 -7.25
C CYS A 71 -5.00 6.67 -7.54
N THR A 72 -4.89 5.75 -8.50
CA THR A 72 -5.99 4.83 -8.84
C THR A 72 -6.33 3.89 -7.70
N ASP A 73 -7.61 3.57 -7.52
CA ASP A 73 -8.05 2.62 -6.50
C ASP A 73 -7.54 1.20 -6.78
N THR A 74 -7.35 0.41 -5.72
CA THR A 74 -6.92 -0.99 -5.80
C THR A 74 -7.93 -1.91 -5.11
N PRO A 75 -8.29 -3.08 -5.68
CA PRO A 75 -9.20 -3.99 -5.00
C PRO A 75 -8.50 -4.65 -3.80
N LEU A 76 -9.20 -4.83 -2.69
CA LEU A 76 -8.66 -5.51 -1.49
C LEU A 76 -8.61 -7.04 -1.63
N GLN A 77 -9.18 -7.59 -2.71
CA GLN A 77 -9.27 -9.01 -2.98
C GLN A 77 -8.90 -9.31 -4.44
N PRO A 78 -8.44 -10.53 -4.75
CA PRO A 78 -8.17 -11.62 -3.81
C PRO A 78 -6.89 -11.38 -2.98
N ASP A 79 -6.81 -12.08 -1.85
CA ASP A 79 -5.65 -12.06 -0.98
C ASP A 79 -4.37 -12.45 -1.72
N ASP A 80 -3.25 -11.87 -1.29
CA ASP A 80 -1.90 -12.19 -1.79
C ASP A 80 -1.68 -11.96 -3.30
N ILE A 81 -2.56 -11.21 -3.96
CA ILE A 81 -2.37 -10.77 -5.35
C ILE A 81 -1.93 -9.32 -5.40
N ILE A 82 -0.84 -9.06 -6.13
CA ILE A 82 -0.26 -7.74 -6.31
C ILE A 82 -1.27 -6.82 -7.00
N GLN A 83 -1.61 -5.73 -6.33
CA GLN A 83 -2.43 -4.66 -6.86
C GLN A 83 -1.55 -3.44 -7.11
N LEU A 84 -1.67 -2.87 -8.31
CA LEU A 84 -0.93 -1.67 -8.70
C LEU A 84 -1.83 -0.44 -8.64
N SER A 85 -1.35 0.59 -7.97
CA SER A 85 -1.92 1.92 -7.99
C SER A 85 -1.06 2.84 -8.86
N THR A 86 -1.68 3.61 -9.75
CA THR A 86 -1.02 4.59 -10.63
C THR A 86 -1.34 6.00 -10.17
N CYS A 87 -0.32 6.83 -9.99
CA CYS A 87 -0.47 8.20 -9.50
C CYS A 87 -0.48 9.22 -10.67
N PRO A 88 -1.03 10.43 -10.49
CA PRO A 88 -1.20 11.42 -11.55
C PRO A 88 0.11 12.19 -11.85
N MET A 89 1.24 11.47 -11.89
CA MET A 89 2.56 11.99 -12.19
C MET A 89 3.45 10.89 -12.76
N ASP A 90 4.38 11.30 -13.61
CA ASP A 90 5.41 10.45 -14.18
C ASP A 90 6.65 10.44 -13.28
N LYS A 91 7.52 9.44 -13.44
CA LYS A 91 8.72 9.25 -12.60
C LYS A 91 9.73 10.40 -12.71
N ASP A 92 9.78 11.10 -13.84
CA ASP A 92 10.63 12.28 -14.06
C ASP A 92 10.14 13.54 -13.34
N GLN A 93 8.94 13.49 -12.76
CA GLN A 93 8.37 14.58 -11.95
C GLN A 93 8.64 14.40 -10.45
N LEU A 94 9.20 13.25 -10.03
CA LEU A 94 9.58 12.98 -8.64
C LEU A 94 10.86 13.73 -8.27
N TRP A 95 11.07 13.95 -6.97
CA TRP A 95 12.31 14.51 -6.44
C TRP A 95 12.75 13.83 -5.15
N THR A 96 14.02 14.02 -4.84
CA THR A 96 14.65 13.44 -3.66
C THR A 96 14.02 14.00 -2.38
N GLY A 97 13.60 13.11 -1.47
CA GLY A 97 12.98 13.48 -0.20
C GLY A 97 12.18 12.34 0.42
N ASP A 98 11.47 12.66 1.50
CA ASP A 98 10.57 11.76 2.21
C ASP A 98 9.19 11.78 1.56
N TRP A 99 8.71 10.62 1.11
CA TRP A 99 7.40 10.42 0.50
C TRP A 99 6.58 9.47 1.36
N SER A 100 5.25 9.58 1.28
CA SER A 100 4.35 8.66 1.96
C SER A 100 3.29 8.12 1.02
N VAL A 101 2.84 6.89 1.26
CA VAL A 101 1.64 6.35 0.64
C VAL A 101 0.61 6.01 1.71
N LEU A 102 -0.61 6.52 1.51
CA LEU A 102 -1.78 6.20 2.32
C LEU A 102 -2.70 5.25 1.56
N VAL A 103 -3.17 4.21 2.25
CA VAL A 103 -4.10 3.20 1.72
C VAL A 103 -5.30 3.13 2.67
N ILE A 104 -6.45 3.63 2.21
CA ILE A 104 -7.64 3.84 3.05
C ILE A 104 -8.82 3.08 2.45
N SER A 105 -9.56 2.33 3.26
CA SER A 105 -10.78 1.66 2.80
C SER A 105 -11.78 1.48 3.94
N ASN A 106 -13.07 1.45 3.59
CA ASN A 106 -14.13 1.04 4.50
C ASN A 106 -14.23 -0.50 4.62
N ASN A 107 -13.42 -1.24 3.87
CA ASN A 107 -13.30 -2.69 3.93
C ASN A 107 -14.67 -3.38 3.83
N GLY A 108 -15.54 -2.91 2.93
CA GLY A 108 -16.84 -3.49 2.66
C GLY A 108 -17.82 -3.38 3.83
N ASP A 109 -17.82 -2.24 4.52
CA ASP A 109 -18.57 -1.99 5.78
C ASP A 109 -18.13 -2.87 6.96
N ALA A 110 -16.95 -3.50 6.88
CA ALA A 110 -16.30 -4.17 8.00
C ALA A 110 -15.41 -3.20 8.79
N ASP A 111 -14.42 -3.71 9.52
CA ASP A 111 -13.44 -2.87 10.20
C ASP A 111 -12.59 -2.10 9.16
N PRO A 112 -12.65 -0.76 9.11
CA PRO A 112 -11.96 0.03 8.10
C PRO A 112 -10.44 -0.04 8.29
N ILE A 113 -9.71 0.18 7.20
CA ILE A 113 -8.25 0.22 7.20
C ILE A 113 -7.74 1.61 6.84
N ALA A 114 -6.61 1.98 7.44
CA ALA A 114 -5.81 3.13 7.09
C ALA A 114 -4.34 2.77 7.34
N TYR A 115 -3.62 2.49 6.26
CA TYR A 115 -2.19 2.18 6.31
C TYR A 115 -1.38 3.31 5.72
N GLU A 116 -0.27 3.63 6.37
CA GLU A 116 0.70 4.61 5.93
C GLU A 116 2.07 3.96 5.78
N ARG A 117 2.76 4.29 4.69
CA ARG A 117 4.14 3.85 4.43
C ARG A 117 4.98 5.07 4.08
N ASP A 118 5.88 5.43 4.99
CA ASP A 118 6.85 6.50 4.77
C ASP A 118 8.15 5.92 4.21
N PHE A 119 8.66 6.48 3.12
CA PHE A 119 9.88 6.02 2.48
C PHE A 119 10.65 7.18 1.88
N TYR A 120 11.95 7.01 1.75
CA TYR A 120 12.81 7.99 1.10
C TYR A 120 13.00 7.65 -0.37
N LEU A 121 12.91 8.66 -1.24
CA LEU A 121 13.30 8.54 -2.64
C LEU A 121 14.62 9.26 -2.88
N SER A 122 15.55 8.57 -3.53
CA SER A 122 16.75 9.14 -4.14
C SER A 122 16.53 9.24 -5.65
N VAL A 123 16.33 10.46 -6.17
CA VAL A 123 15.94 10.67 -7.57
C VAL A 123 17.12 11.22 -8.37
N GLY A 124 17.44 10.57 -9.49
CA GLY A 124 18.57 10.98 -10.33
C GLY A 124 18.71 10.18 -11.62
N ILE A 125 19.80 10.44 -12.35
CA ILE A 125 20.14 9.70 -13.57
C ILE A 125 20.89 8.43 -13.17
N PRO A 126 20.46 7.23 -13.62
CA PRO A 126 21.15 5.99 -13.31
C PRO A 126 22.54 5.96 -13.96
N SER A 127 23.53 5.50 -13.21
CA SER A 127 24.89 5.26 -13.73
C SER A 127 25.09 3.76 -13.96
N THR A 128 25.63 3.39 -15.12
CA THR A 128 25.92 1.98 -15.45
C THR A 128 27.42 1.75 -15.50
N THR A 129 27.91 0.77 -14.74
CA THR A 129 29.31 0.32 -14.80
C THR A 129 29.37 -1.06 -15.45
N THR A 130 30.14 -1.18 -16.54
CA THR A 130 30.36 -2.46 -17.23
C THR A 130 31.67 -3.07 -16.77
N TYR A 131 31.62 -4.30 -16.25
CA TYR A 131 32.79 -5.10 -15.93
C TYR A 131 32.94 -6.24 -16.94
N THR A 132 34.14 -6.39 -17.51
CA THR A 132 34.48 -7.55 -18.33
C THR A 132 35.39 -8.47 -17.51
N PRO A 133 34.92 -9.64 -17.05
CA PRO A 133 35.77 -10.57 -16.33
C PRO A 133 36.78 -11.23 -17.29
N THR A 134 38.07 -11.17 -16.94
CA THR A 134 39.11 -11.95 -17.63
C THR A 134 39.24 -13.31 -16.93
N VAL A 135 38.94 -14.40 -17.64
CA VAL A 135 39.20 -15.76 -17.17
C VAL A 135 40.64 -16.14 -17.54
N THR A 136 41.46 -16.47 -16.56
CA THR A 136 42.79 -17.06 -16.77
C THR A 136 42.68 -18.57 -16.60
N ILE A 137 43.11 -19.35 -17.59
CA ILE A 137 43.14 -20.83 -17.59
C ILE A 137 44.46 -21.32 -17.00
#